data_AF-A0A9X3N555-F1
#
_entry.id   AF-A0A9X3N555-F1
#
_cell.length_a   1.000
_cell.length_b   1.000
_cell.length_c   1.000
_cell.angle_alpha   90.00
_cell.angle_beta   90.00
_cell.angle_gamma   90.00
#
_symmetry.space_group_name_H-M   'P 1'
#
loop_
_entity.id
_entity.type
_entity.pdbx_description
1 polymer ?
#
loop_
_entity_poly.entity_id
_entity_poly.type
_entity_poly.pdbx_seq_one_letter_code
_entity_poly.pdbx_strand_id
1 'polypeptide(L)'
;KQQAGSDDEAHGRGLGIVDAFDTAGRLRARVAQFGHLNAPWGLAQAPASFGRFAGDLLVGNFGDGHVSAYHNRFHGHFTPAGQLRSSTGGALAIDGLWALEFGQGAANNGPTDTLFFTAGPNDEANGLFGSIRAATP
;
A
#
# COMPACT_ATOMS: atom_id res chain seq x y z
N LYS A 1 8.54 -11.03 -6.07
CA LYS A 1 9.22 -12.14 -6.78
C LYS A 1 9.06 -11.88 -8.27
N GLN A 2 9.98 -12.30 -9.13
CA GLN A 2 9.82 -12.22 -10.59
C GLN A 2 9.20 -13.51 -11.14
N GLN A 3 8.48 -13.40 -12.26
CA GLN A 3 7.98 -14.54 -12.99
C GLN A 3 9.14 -15.27 -13.68
N ALA A 4 9.10 -16.61 -13.69
CA ALA A 4 10.18 -17.38 -14.30
C ALA A 4 10.26 -17.10 -15.81
N GLY A 5 11.39 -16.58 -16.26
CA GLY A 5 11.62 -16.25 -17.67
C GLY A 5 11.05 -14.92 -18.14
N SER A 6 10.60 -14.05 -17.22
CA SER A 6 10.25 -12.66 -17.50
C SER A 6 10.99 -11.73 -16.53
N ASP A 7 11.13 -10.46 -16.91
CA ASP A 7 11.56 -9.40 -16.00
C ASP A 7 10.39 -8.88 -15.13
N ASP A 8 9.16 -9.33 -15.42
CA ASP A 8 7.93 -8.92 -14.72
C ASP A 8 7.78 -9.55 -13.33
N GLU A 9 6.98 -8.91 -12.49
CA GLU A 9 6.60 -9.42 -11.19
C GLU A 9 5.77 -10.71 -11.30
N ALA A 10 6.08 -11.69 -10.48
CA ALA A 10 5.21 -12.83 -10.25
C ALA A 10 3.99 -12.38 -9.45
N HIS A 11 2.88 -12.19 -10.16
CA HIS A 11 1.57 -11.99 -9.55
C HIS A 11 1.09 -13.28 -8.88
N GLY A 12 0.51 -13.12 -7.70
CA GLY A 12 -0.05 -14.23 -6.93
C GLY A 12 -0.17 -13.88 -5.46
N ARG A 13 -1.37 -14.10 -4.91
CA ARG A 13 -1.63 -13.94 -3.48
C ARG A 13 -0.66 -14.78 -2.67
N GLY A 14 -0.02 -14.15 -1.69
CA GLY A 14 0.90 -14.81 -0.79
C GLY A 14 2.32 -14.95 -1.34
N LEU A 15 2.68 -14.27 -2.43
CA LEU A 15 4.05 -14.29 -2.97
C LEU A 15 4.92 -13.11 -2.51
N GLY A 16 4.33 -12.15 -1.79
CA GLY A 16 5.01 -10.94 -1.33
C GLY A 16 5.62 -11.05 0.07
N ILE A 17 6.62 -10.20 0.32
CA ILE A 17 7.27 -9.96 1.60
C ILE A 17 7.53 -8.45 1.69
N VAL A 18 7.37 -7.87 2.88
CA VAL A 18 7.78 -6.50 3.21
C VAL A 18 8.66 -6.55 4.46
N ASP A 19 9.87 -6.04 4.32
CA ASP A 19 10.88 -5.94 5.39
C ASP A 19 11.22 -4.47 5.64
N ALA A 20 11.42 -4.09 6.90
CA ALA A 20 11.85 -2.76 7.30
C ALA A 20 13.32 -2.80 7.74
N PHE A 21 14.13 -1.92 7.18
CA PHE A 21 15.55 -1.78 7.48
C PHE A 21 15.83 -0.39 8.05
N ASP A 22 16.91 -0.26 8.82
CA ASP A 22 17.47 1.07 9.11
C ASP A 22 18.43 1.54 8.02
N THR A 23 18.91 2.79 8.14
CA THR A 23 19.80 3.41 7.16
C THR A 23 21.20 2.79 7.12
N ALA A 24 21.55 1.94 8.09
CA ALA A 24 22.75 1.12 8.07
C ALA A 24 22.53 -0.25 7.38
N GLY A 25 21.32 -0.50 6.85
CA GLY A 25 20.96 -1.75 6.19
C GLY A 25 20.63 -2.89 7.14
N ARG A 26 20.46 -2.63 8.44
CA ARG A 26 20.13 -3.69 9.41
C ARG A 26 18.63 -3.95 9.39
N LEU A 27 18.26 -5.23 9.29
CA LEU A 27 16.86 -5.64 9.38
C LEU A 27 16.29 -5.26 10.75
N ARG A 28 15.22 -4.47 10.76
CA ARG A 28 14.51 -4.01 11.96
C ARG A 28 13.27 -4.83 12.22
N ALA A 29 12.55 -5.19 11.16
CA ALA A 29 11.31 -5.95 11.28
C ALA A 29 10.93 -6.65 9.97
N ARG A 30 10.28 -7.82 10.11
CA ARG A 30 9.41 -8.38 9.08
C ARG A 30 8.03 -7.75 9.25
N VAL A 31 7.68 -6.82 8.36
CA VAL A 31 6.38 -6.14 8.39
C VAL A 31 5.27 -7.11 8.03
N ALA A 32 5.47 -7.84 6.93
CA ALA A 32 4.50 -8.80 6.42
C ALA A 32 5.17 -9.82 5.52
N GLN A 33 4.61 -11.03 5.48
CA GLN A 33 4.97 -12.07 4.52
C GLN A 33 3.72 -12.84 4.14
N PHE A 34 3.63 -13.21 2.87
CA PHE A 34 2.55 -14.02 2.34
C PHE A 34 1.17 -13.38 2.58
N GLY A 35 0.13 -14.19 2.79
CA GLY A 35 -1.21 -13.70 3.15
C GLY A 35 -1.83 -12.85 2.04
N HIS A 36 -2.13 -11.59 2.34
CA HIS A 36 -2.71 -10.63 1.38
C HIS A 36 -1.68 -9.97 0.46
N LEU A 37 -0.38 -10.28 0.61
CA LEU A 37 0.64 -9.67 -0.22
C LEU A 37 0.69 -10.29 -1.62
N ASN A 38 0.56 -9.45 -2.63
CA ASN A 38 0.58 -9.82 -4.05
C ASN A 38 1.38 -8.77 -4.84
N ALA A 39 2.64 -9.07 -5.13
CA ALA A 39 3.60 -8.11 -5.69
C ALA A 39 3.54 -6.72 -4.98
N PRO A 40 3.88 -6.65 -3.67
CA PRO A 40 3.82 -5.39 -2.95
C PRO A 40 4.82 -4.38 -3.52
N TRP A 41 4.35 -3.15 -3.79
CA TRP A 41 5.14 -2.10 -4.44
C TRP A 41 5.05 -0.76 -3.71
N GLY A 42 3.85 -0.16 -3.66
CA GLY A 42 3.63 1.11 -2.97
C GLY A 42 3.60 0.96 -1.45
N LEU A 43 4.29 1.86 -0.74
CA LEU A 43 4.32 1.91 0.72
C LEU A 43 4.01 3.33 1.19
N ALA A 44 3.05 3.47 2.12
CA ALA A 44 2.73 4.76 2.71
C ALA A 44 2.39 4.63 4.20
N GLN A 45 2.98 5.48 5.03
CA GLN A 45 2.65 5.55 6.46
C GLN A 45 1.40 6.41 6.64
N ALA A 46 0.31 5.82 7.15
CA ALA A 46 -0.93 6.56 7.35
C ALA A 46 -0.81 7.59 8.48
N PRO A 47 -1.29 8.84 8.27
CA PRO A 47 -1.35 9.85 9.32
C PRO A 47 -2.37 9.45 10.39
N ALA A 48 -2.28 10.07 11.56
CA ALA A 48 -3.22 9.83 12.67
C ALA A 48 -4.68 10.19 12.33
N SER A 49 -4.91 10.96 11.28
CA SER A 49 -6.24 11.36 10.80
C SER A 49 -6.87 10.40 9.80
N PHE A 50 -6.20 9.32 9.37
CA PHE A 50 -6.70 8.44 8.30
C PHE A 50 -7.71 7.38 8.80
N GLY A 51 -8.69 7.81 9.58
CA GLY A 51 -9.79 6.99 10.07
C GLY A 51 -9.33 5.71 10.78
N ARG A 52 -9.96 4.57 10.43
CA ARG A 52 -9.69 3.27 11.06
C ARG A 52 -8.26 2.74 10.89
N PHE A 53 -7.49 3.33 9.96
CA PHE A 53 -6.11 2.93 9.66
C PHE A 53 -5.10 3.98 10.12
N ALA A 54 -5.48 4.86 11.04
CA ALA A 54 -4.61 5.86 11.63
C ALA A 54 -3.31 5.22 12.16
N GLY A 55 -2.16 5.66 11.61
CA GLY A 55 -0.84 5.17 12.02
C GLY A 55 -0.43 3.80 11.47
N ASP A 56 -1.25 3.18 10.61
CA ASP A 56 -0.90 1.90 9.97
C ASP A 56 0.04 2.12 8.78
N LEU A 57 0.90 1.14 8.49
CA LEU A 57 1.60 1.09 7.22
C LEU A 57 0.67 0.51 6.16
N LEU A 58 0.46 1.27 5.08
CA LEU A 58 -0.30 0.84 3.92
C LEU A 58 0.65 0.24 2.88
N VAL A 59 0.27 -0.92 2.36
CA VAL A 59 1.00 -1.67 1.35
C VAL A 59 0.09 -1.85 0.12
N GLY A 60 0.42 -1.16 -0.96
CA GLY A 60 -0.19 -1.33 -2.27
C GLY A 60 0.32 -2.61 -2.93
N ASN A 61 -0.60 -3.45 -3.37
CA ASN A 61 -0.31 -4.72 -4.01
C ASN A 61 -0.52 -4.54 -5.51
N PHE A 62 0.55 -4.51 -6.29
CA PHE A 62 0.47 -4.29 -7.72
C PHE A 62 -0.31 -5.41 -8.41
N GLY A 63 -0.09 -6.66 -7.99
CA GLY A 63 -0.65 -7.82 -8.67
C GLY A 63 -2.16 -8.05 -8.49
N ASP A 64 -2.84 -7.31 -7.61
CA ASP A 64 -4.31 -7.33 -7.50
C ASP A 64 -4.96 -5.96 -7.24
N GLY A 65 -4.17 -4.90 -7.16
CA GLY A 65 -4.64 -3.53 -6.95
C GLY A 65 -5.14 -3.23 -5.54
N HIS A 66 -5.05 -4.16 -4.59
CA HIS A 66 -5.54 -3.94 -3.23
C HIS A 66 -4.53 -3.20 -2.35
N VAL A 67 -5.03 -2.40 -1.41
CA VAL A 67 -4.20 -1.77 -0.36
C VAL A 67 -4.43 -2.50 0.96
N SER A 68 -3.38 -3.17 1.45
CA SER A 68 -3.36 -3.90 2.72
C SER A 68 -2.73 -3.04 3.82
N ALA A 69 -3.36 -2.96 4.99
CA ALA A 69 -2.89 -2.18 6.12
C ALA A 69 -2.27 -3.09 7.20
N TYR A 70 -1.16 -2.64 7.77
CA TYR A 70 -0.44 -3.33 8.84
C TYR A 70 -0.19 -2.37 9.99
N HIS A 71 -0.74 -2.73 11.15
CA HIS A 71 -0.59 -1.94 12.36
C HIS A 71 0.75 -2.24 13.02
N ASN A 72 1.57 -1.21 13.23
CA ASN A 72 2.83 -1.33 13.93
C ASN A 72 2.60 -1.37 15.45
N ARG A 73 2.81 -2.52 16.07
CA ARG A 73 2.83 -2.67 17.53
C ARG A 73 4.19 -2.21 18.06
N PHE A 74 4.32 -2.19 19.38
CA PHE A 74 5.60 -1.93 20.02
C PHE A 74 6.69 -2.87 19.50
N HIS A 75 7.91 -2.33 19.37
CA HIS A 75 9.13 -3.06 19.01
C HIS A 75 9.17 -3.64 17.59
N GLY A 76 8.47 -3.03 16.63
CA GLY A 76 8.55 -3.44 15.22
C GLY A 76 7.79 -4.73 14.91
N HIS A 77 6.81 -5.09 15.75
CA HIS A 77 5.91 -6.20 15.48
C HIS A 77 4.67 -5.70 14.74
N PHE A 78 4.49 -6.13 13.49
CA PHE A 78 3.35 -5.70 12.68
C PHE A 78 2.23 -6.74 12.71
N THR A 79 0.97 -6.29 12.81
CA THR A 79 -0.21 -7.14 12.73
C THR A 79 -1.12 -6.71 11.59
N PRO A 80 -1.70 -7.63 10.80
CA PRO A 80 -2.66 -7.27 9.75
C PRO A 80 -3.84 -6.49 10.32
N ALA A 81 -4.13 -5.32 9.74
CA ALA A 81 -5.28 -4.48 10.10
C ALA A 81 -6.43 -4.60 9.08
N GLY A 82 -6.22 -5.32 7.97
CA GLY A 82 -7.22 -5.55 6.91
C GLY A 82 -6.91 -4.74 5.64
N GLN A 83 -7.85 -4.67 4.71
CA GLN A 83 -7.69 -3.96 3.44
C GLN A 83 -8.60 -2.73 3.37
N LEU A 84 -8.20 -1.73 2.58
CA LEU A 84 -9.04 -0.58 2.27
C LEU A 84 -10.31 -1.04 1.56
N ARG A 85 -11.41 -0.35 1.86
CA ARG A 85 -12.74 -0.63 1.30
C ARG A 85 -13.30 0.64 0.68
N SER A 86 -14.09 0.49 -0.37
CA SER A 86 -14.84 1.60 -0.95
C SER A 86 -15.93 2.07 0.02
N SER A 87 -16.50 3.25 -0.25
CA SER A 87 -17.67 3.77 0.46
C SER A 87 -18.91 2.87 0.35
N THR A 88 -18.99 2.02 -0.68
CA THR A 88 -20.04 1.01 -0.84
C THR A 88 -19.74 -0.29 -0.09
N GLY A 89 -18.62 -0.35 0.63
CA GLY A 89 -18.22 -1.49 1.45
C GLY A 89 -17.51 -2.60 0.68
N GLY A 90 -17.29 -2.49 -0.64
CA GLY A 90 -16.48 -3.45 -1.40
C GLY A 90 -14.99 -3.33 -1.07
N ALA A 91 -14.19 -4.38 -1.31
CA ALA A 91 -12.74 -4.23 -1.26
C ALA A 91 -12.29 -3.23 -2.35
N LEU A 92 -11.47 -2.25 -1.99
CA LEU A 92 -10.93 -1.31 -2.98
C LEU A 92 -9.86 -2.03 -3.81
N ALA A 93 -10.02 -2.02 -5.13
CA ALA A 93 -9.02 -2.51 -6.08
C ALA A 93 -8.79 -1.43 -7.15
N ILE A 94 -7.52 -1.14 -7.43
CA ILE A 94 -7.08 -0.19 -8.44
C ILE A 94 -6.19 -0.95 -9.42
N ASP A 95 -6.66 -1.13 -10.64
CA ASP A 95 -5.92 -1.84 -11.68
C ASP A 95 -4.57 -1.17 -11.95
N GLY A 96 -3.49 -1.96 -11.93
CA GLY A 96 -2.12 -1.49 -12.10
C GLY A 96 -1.59 -0.58 -10.97
N LEU A 97 -2.04 -0.74 -9.72
CA LEU A 97 -1.64 0.10 -8.58
C LEU A 97 -0.12 0.11 -8.34
N TRP A 98 0.50 1.30 -8.38
CA TRP A 98 1.94 1.47 -8.21
C TRP A 98 2.29 2.22 -6.92
N ALA A 99 2.39 3.55 -6.98
CA ALA A 99 2.88 4.37 -5.87
C ALA A 99 1.73 4.75 -4.94
N LEU A 100 2.06 4.92 -3.67
CA LEU A 100 1.19 5.44 -2.63
C LEU A 100 1.97 6.53 -1.88
N GLU A 101 1.36 7.70 -1.67
CA GLU A 101 1.99 8.78 -0.89
C GLU A 101 0.91 9.65 -0.24
N PHE A 102 1.11 10.04 1.02
CA PHE A 102 0.23 11.01 1.66
C PHE A 102 0.63 12.43 1.29
N GLY A 103 -0.36 13.32 1.20
CA GLY A 103 -0.07 14.74 1.07
C GLY A 103 0.69 15.30 2.27
N GLN A 104 1.33 16.45 2.09
CA GLN A 104 2.18 17.07 3.13
C GLN A 104 1.69 18.47 3.54
N GLY A 105 0.47 18.85 3.14
CA GLY A 105 -0.25 20.04 3.63
C GLY A 105 0.08 21.36 2.94
N ALA A 106 0.98 21.38 1.96
CA ALA A 106 1.28 22.54 1.14
C ALA A 106 0.39 22.59 -0.11
N ALA A 107 0.25 23.78 -0.69
CA ALA A 107 -0.59 24.02 -1.88
C ALA A 107 -0.27 23.04 -3.04
N ASN A 108 1.00 22.67 -3.20
CA ASN A 108 1.47 21.84 -4.32
C ASN A 108 1.61 20.35 -3.98
N ASN A 109 1.34 19.93 -2.74
CA ASN A 109 1.48 18.52 -2.33
C ASN A 109 0.26 18.00 -1.53
N GLY A 110 -0.87 18.70 -1.60
CA GLY A 110 -2.18 18.22 -1.16
C GLY A 110 -2.35 18.11 0.37
N PRO A 111 -3.59 17.86 0.83
CA PRO A 111 -3.89 17.73 2.25
C PRO A 111 -3.24 16.49 2.89
N THR A 112 -2.89 16.58 4.17
CA THR A 112 -2.18 15.50 4.89
C THR A 112 -3.02 14.24 5.10
N ASP A 113 -4.34 14.34 5.01
CA ASP A 113 -5.29 13.22 5.16
C ASP A 113 -5.63 12.53 3.82
N THR A 114 -5.01 12.96 2.73
CA THR A 114 -5.28 12.47 1.38
C THR A 114 -4.16 11.54 0.94
N LEU A 115 -4.52 10.28 0.66
CA LEU A 115 -3.61 9.29 0.08
C LEU A 115 -3.67 9.39 -1.45
N PHE A 116 -2.59 9.85 -2.08
CA PHE A 116 -2.45 9.86 -3.52
C PHE A 116 -1.92 8.52 -4.02
N PHE A 117 -2.32 8.14 -5.23
CA PHE A 117 -1.82 6.95 -5.89
C PHE A 117 -1.54 7.19 -7.37
N THR A 118 -0.59 6.43 -7.91
CA THR A 118 -0.43 6.23 -9.35
C THR A 118 -0.80 4.80 -9.72
N ALA A 119 -1.29 4.61 -10.94
CA ALA A 119 -1.57 3.31 -11.47
C ALA A 119 -1.37 3.25 -12.99
N GLY A 120 -1.00 2.08 -13.48
CA GLY A 120 -0.88 1.74 -14.90
C GLY A 120 -1.96 0.75 -15.35
N PRO A 121 -3.23 1.14 -15.47
CA PRO A 121 -4.29 0.24 -15.86
C PRO A 121 -4.18 -0.19 -17.34
N ASN A 122 -4.89 -1.27 -17.68
CA ASN A 122 -4.86 -1.88 -19.01
C ASN A 122 -3.43 -2.29 -19.43
N ASP A 123 -2.78 -3.11 -18.60
CA ASP A 123 -1.39 -3.56 -18.81
C ASP A 123 -0.44 -2.37 -19.05
N GLU A 124 -0.56 -1.35 -18.20
CA GLU A 124 0.28 -0.13 -18.21
C GLU A 124 0.17 0.74 -19.48
N ALA A 125 -0.75 0.41 -20.39
CA ALA A 125 -1.00 1.21 -21.59
C ALA A 125 -1.61 2.59 -21.28
N ASN A 126 -2.13 2.77 -20.07
CA ASN A 126 -2.69 4.03 -19.60
C ASN A 126 -2.07 4.47 -18.27
N GLY A 127 -2.14 5.78 -18.00
CA GLY A 127 -1.77 6.35 -16.71
C GLY A 127 -3.00 6.84 -15.96
N LEU A 128 -3.08 6.46 -14.69
CA LEU A 128 -4.09 6.95 -13.75
C LEU A 128 -3.39 7.58 -12.54
N PHE A 129 -3.75 8.82 -12.23
CA PHE A 129 -3.42 9.47 -10.98
C PHE A 129 -4.72 9.75 -10.22
N GLY A 130 -4.76 9.40 -8.94
CA GLY A 130 -5.96 9.54 -8.13
C GLY A 130 -5.67 9.78 -6.66
N SER A 131 -6.73 9.88 -5.88
CA SER A 131 -6.64 10.02 -4.43
C SER A 131 -7.73 9.27 -3.70
N ILE A 132 -7.41 8.86 -2.48
CA ILE A 132 -8.28 8.16 -1.55
C ILE A 132 -8.34 8.98 -0.27
N ARG A 133 -9.55 9.18 0.25
CA ARG A 133 -9.81 9.81 1.54
C ARG A 133 -10.60 8.86 2.43
N ALA A 134 -10.31 8.88 3.72
CA ALA A 134 -11.15 8.19 4.69
C ALA A 134 -12.56 8.81 4.65
N ALA A 135 -13.59 7.96 4.70
CA ALA A 135 -14.96 8.45 4.82
C ALA A 135 -15.12 9.16 6.17
N THR A 136 -15.77 10.32 6.17
CA THR A 136 -16.18 11.01 7.39
C THR A 136 -17.23 10.16 8.12
N PRO A 137 -17.14 10.00 9.45
CA PRO A 137 -18.17 9.30 10.22
C PRO A 137 -19.56 9.93 10.09
#